data_AF-A0A2E4X5H3-F1
#
_entry.id   AF-A0A2E4X5H3-F1
#
_cell.length_a   1.000
_cell.length_b   1.000
_cell.length_c   1.000
_cell.angle_alpha   90.00
_cell.angle_beta   90.00
_cell.angle_gamma   90.00
#
_symmetry.space_group_name_H-M   'P 1'
#
loop_
_entity.id
_entity.type
_entity.pdbx_description
1 polymer ?
#
loop_
_entity_poly.entity_id
_entity_poly.type
_entity_poly.pdbx_seq_one_letter_code
_entity_poly.pdbx_strand_id
1 'polypeptide(L)'
;WPEDAIKIFKLMRSEVGEELILEKNIFVERILPSSIIRKLSEEEMSQYRKPFLKVGSDRNPTLSWPRQIPLEGEPAEVVDIVNEYSEFMKKTNLKKLFINADPGSILIGSQREFCRSWINQKEVTVKGKHFIQEDSPEEISDEINLWIDQELK
;
A
#
# COMPACT_ATOMS: atom_id res chain seq x y z
N TRP A 1 9.17 -6.08 6.85
CA TRP A 1 9.27 -5.17 5.71
C TRP A 1 10.46 -5.53 4.82
N PRO A 2 10.33 -5.39 3.49
CA PRO A 2 11.45 -5.45 2.55
C PRO A 2 12.46 -4.33 2.78
N GLU A 3 13.73 -4.58 2.48
CA GLU A 3 14.82 -3.63 2.73
C GLU A 3 14.61 -2.25 2.08
N ASP A 4 14.15 -2.23 0.83
CA ASP A 4 13.93 -0.97 0.12
C ASP A 4 12.77 -0.15 0.69
N ALA A 5 11.72 -0.82 1.19
CA ALA A 5 10.65 -0.16 1.91
C ALA A 5 11.15 0.45 3.23
N ILE A 6 12.00 -0.27 3.97
CA ILE A 6 12.61 0.24 5.21
C ILE A 6 13.42 1.52 4.93
N LYS A 7 14.23 1.53 3.87
CA LYS A 7 15.02 2.72 3.48
C LYS A 7 14.11 3.92 3.20
N ILE A 8 13.02 3.73 2.46
CA ILE A 8 12.05 4.79 2.17
C ILE A 8 11.41 5.29 3.47
N PHE A 9 10.93 4.40 4.34
CA PHE A 9 10.28 4.80 5.59
C PHE A 9 11.23 5.54 6.53
N LYS A 10 12.48 5.09 6.66
CA LYS A 10 13.50 5.79 7.45
C LYS A 10 13.83 7.16 6.86
N LEU A 11 13.92 7.27 5.53
CA LEU A 11 14.12 8.54 4.85
C LEU A 11 12.99 9.54 5.15
N MET A 12 11.72 9.10 5.07
CA MET A 12 10.57 9.96 5.37
C MET A 12 10.52 10.41 6.84
N ARG A 13 11.05 9.58 7.76
CA ARG A 13 11.16 9.92 9.20
C ARG A 13 12.34 10.84 9.54
N SER A 14 13.32 10.97 8.65
CA SER A 14 14.47 11.85 8.87
C SER A 14 14.10 13.33 8.70
N GLU A 15 14.98 14.22 9.16
CA GLU A 15 14.84 15.68 8.99
C GLU A 15 14.70 16.07 7.51
N VAL A 16 15.47 15.44 6.62
CA VAL A 16 15.40 15.72 5.17
C VAL A 16 14.11 15.21 4.52
N GLY A 17 13.34 14.35 5.21
CA GLY A 17 12.06 13.85 4.71
C GLY A 17 11.05 14.96 4.44
N GLU A 18 11.09 16.05 5.22
CA GLU A 18 10.19 17.19 5.04
C GLU A 18 10.49 17.94 3.76
N GLU A 19 11.76 18.26 3.50
CA GLU A 19 12.19 18.91 2.26
C GLU A 19 11.84 18.03 1.04
N LEU A 20 12.14 16.73 1.10
CA LEU A 20 11.89 15.81 0.00
C LEU A 20 10.41 15.71 -0.38
N ILE A 21 9.50 15.76 0.61
CA ILE A 21 8.07 15.65 0.34
C ILE A 21 7.43 17.01 0.13
N LEU A 22 7.57 17.94 1.07
CA LEU A 22 6.85 19.20 1.07
C LEU A 22 7.35 20.14 -0.02
N GLU A 23 8.66 20.13 -0.33
CA GLU A 23 9.24 20.99 -1.38
C GLU A 23 9.36 20.26 -2.72
N LYS A 24 9.89 19.03 -2.70
CA LYS A 24 10.25 18.31 -3.94
C LYS A 24 9.21 17.29 -4.43
N ASN A 25 8.11 17.08 -3.69
CA ASN A 25 7.01 16.18 -4.04
C ASN A 25 7.46 14.75 -4.41
N ILE A 26 8.56 14.26 -3.81
CA ILE A 26 9.23 13.02 -4.23
C ILE A 26 8.30 11.79 -4.12
N PHE A 27 7.34 11.81 -3.21
CA PHE A 27 6.36 10.72 -3.11
C PHE A 27 5.59 10.53 -4.42
N VAL A 28 5.00 11.61 -4.95
CA VAL A 28 4.20 11.56 -6.18
C VAL A 28 5.10 11.45 -7.41
N GLU A 29 6.19 12.22 -7.47
CA GLU A 29 7.02 12.30 -8.67
C GLU A 29 7.95 11.10 -8.87
N ARG A 30 8.26 10.34 -7.81
CA ARG A 30 9.22 9.23 -7.89
C ARG A 30 8.73 7.94 -7.25
N ILE A 31 8.25 7.99 -6.00
CA ILE A 31 7.90 6.77 -5.25
C ILE A 31 6.71 6.07 -5.92
N LEU A 32 5.64 6.81 -6.20
CA LEU A 32 4.44 6.33 -6.90
C LEU A 32 4.78 5.61 -8.22
N PRO A 33 5.37 6.27 -9.23
CA PRO A 33 5.63 5.63 -10.53
C PRO A 33 6.66 4.49 -10.45
N SER A 34 7.64 4.55 -9.53
CA SER A 34 8.59 3.44 -9.34
C SER A 34 7.94 2.18 -8.73
N SER A 35 6.79 2.35 -8.09
CA SER A 35 6.03 1.30 -7.40
C SER A 35 4.90 0.71 -8.26
N ILE A 36 4.96 0.95 -9.58
CA ILE A 36 4.10 0.42 -10.63
C ILE A 36 5.01 -0.28 -11.65
N ILE A 37 4.53 -1.33 -12.32
CA ILE A 37 5.29 -2.03 -13.37
C ILE A 37 5.19 -1.26 -14.68
N ARG A 38 3.97 -0.90 -15.08
CA ARG A 38 3.77 -0.08 -16.29
C ARG A 38 4.21 1.37 -16.06
N LYS A 39 4.44 2.08 -17.16
CA LYS A 39 4.65 3.53 -17.12
C LYS A 39 3.29 4.23 -17.11
N LEU A 40 3.07 5.11 -16.13
CA LEU A 40 1.93 6.03 -16.15
C LEU A 40 2.10 7.08 -17.26
N SER A 41 1.01 7.44 -17.91
CA SER A 41 0.96 8.54 -18.86
C SER A 41 1.08 9.90 -18.14
N GLU A 42 1.33 10.97 -18.90
CA GLU A 42 1.36 12.31 -18.31
C GLU A 42 -0.02 12.76 -17.82
N GLU A 43 -1.09 12.32 -18.48
CA GLU A 43 -2.46 12.58 -18.05
C GLU A 43 -2.75 11.92 -16.70
N GLU A 44 -2.35 10.65 -16.54
CA GLU A 44 -2.48 9.89 -15.29
C GLU A 44 -1.65 10.53 -14.18
N MET A 45 -0.38 10.83 -14.44
CA MET A 45 0.49 11.53 -13.49
C MET A 45 -0.06 12.91 -13.12
N SER A 46 -0.65 13.64 -14.08
CA SER A 46 -1.30 14.93 -13.82
C SER A 46 -2.48 14.78 -12.84
N GLN A 47 -3.28 13.71 -12.93
CA GLN A 47 -4.32 13.45 -11.94
C GLN A 47 -3.75 13.17 -10.56
N TYR A 48 -2.69 12.37 -10.45
CA TYR A 48 -2.03 12.11 -9.18
C TYR A 48 -1.40 13.36 -8.56
N ARG A 49 -0.86 14.28 -9.39
CA ARG A 49 -0.26 15.54 -8.94
C ARG A 49 -1.30 16.57 -8.49
N LYS A 50 -2.51 16.51 -9.02
CA LYS A 50 -3.56 17.53 -8.85
C LYS A 50 -3.80 17.95 -7.38
N PRO A 51 -3.85 17.04 -6.39
CA PRO A 51 -4.02 17.43 -4.98
C PRO A 51 -2.76 18.04 -4.33
N PHE A 52 -1.60 17.94 -4.98
CA PHE A 52 -0.27 18.19 -4.40
C PHE A 52 0.53 19.26 -5.16
N LEU A 53 -0.14 20.06 -6.01
CA LEU A 53 0.50 21.09 -6.83
C LEU A 53 1.16 22.17 -6.00
N LYS A 54 0.52 22.60 -4.90
CA LYS A 54 1.05 23.62 -4.01
C LYS A 54 2.13 23.03 -3.12
N VAL A 55 3.29 23.71 -3.09
CA VAL A 55 4.39 23.41 -2.16
C VAL A 55 3.92 23.62 -0.71
N GLY A 56 4.36 22.74 0.19
CA GLY A 56 4.04 22.84 1.63
C GLY A 56 2.89 21.92 2.06
N SER A 57 1.95 22.47 2.83
CA SER A 57 0.97 21.71 3.63
C SER A 57 0.10 20.73 2.85
N ASP A 58 -0.19 21.01 1.58
CA ASP A 58 -1.03 20.14 0.74
C ASP A 58 -0.38 18.75 0.56
N ARG A 59 0.95 18.67 0.73
CA ARG A 59 1.76 17.44 0.64
C ARG A 59 1.98 16.77 2.00
N ASN A 60 1.48 17.33 3.10
CA ASN A 60 1.60 16.71 4.42
C ASN A 60 1.06 15.27 4.48
N PRO A 61 -0.03 14.89 3.78
CA PRO A 61 -0.49 13.50 3.80
C PRO A 61 0.58 12.53 3.28
N THR A 62 1.29 12.86 2.21
CA THR A 62 2.30 11.97 1.61
C THR A 62 3.60 11.91 2.42
N LEU A 63 3.78 12.78 3.42
CA LEU A 63 4.84 12.71 4.43
C LEU A 63 4.39 11.97 5.69
N SER A 64 3.20 12.29 6.19
CA SER A 64 2.69 11.80 7.47
C SER A 64 2.39 10.30 7.40
N TRP A 65 1.81 9.82 6.30
CA TRP A 65 1.47 8.40 6.14
C TRP A 65 2.68 7.46 6.28
N PRO A 66 3.80 7.66 5.54
CA PRO A 66 5.01 6.86 5.73
C PRO A 66 5.56 6.89 7.16
N ARG A 67 5.41 8.01 7.88
CA ARG A 67 5.87 8.15 9.28
C ARG A 67 5.01 7.33 10.25
N GLN A 68 3.76 7.01 9.89
CA GLN A 68 2.85 6.20 10.70
C GLN A 68 2.98 4.69 10.46
N ILE A 69 3.64 4.24 9.39
CA ILE A 69 3.79 2.80 9.09
C ILE A 69 4.60 2.10 10.21
N PRO A 70 4.07 1.10 10.93
CA PRO A 70 4.80 0.43 12.01
C PRO A 70 6.18 -0.06 11.58
N LEU A 71 7.25 0.49 12.15
CA LEU A 71 8.62 0.09 11.89
C LEU A 71 9.41 0.10 13.19
N GLU A 72 10.09 -1.00 13.50
CA GLU A 72 10.91 -1.13 14.73
C GLU A 72 10.11 -0.85 16.02
N GLY A 73 8.80 -1.13 16.02
CA GLY A 73 7.92 -0.91 17.16
C GLY A 73 7.32 0.50 17.26
N GLU A 74 7.54 1.36 16.25
CA GLU A 74 7.04 2.74 16.26
C GLU A 74 6.19 3.09 15.01
N PRO A 75 5.16 3.93 15.14
CA PRO A 75 4.63 4.49 16.40
C PRO A 75 3.89 3.42 17.22
N ALA A 76 4.13 3.37 18.54
CA ALA A 76 3.56 2.36 19.42
C ALA A 76 2.02 2.23 19.31
N GLU A 77 1.31 3.35 19.23
CA GLU A 77 -0.16 3.35 19.08
C GLU A 77 -0.61 2.66 17.77
N VAL A 78 0.09 2.92 16.65
CA VAL A 78 -0.23 2.29 15.37
C VAL A 78 0.15 0.81 15.38
N VAL A 79 1.24 0.44 16.06
CA VAL A 79 1.62 -0.97 16.28
C VAL A 79 0.51 -1.70 17.02
N ASP A 80 -0.01 -1.11 18.11
CA ASP A 80 -1.08 -1.70 18.90
C ASP A 80 -2.36 -1.88 18.08
N ILE A 81 -2.78 -0.85 17.34
CA ILE A 81 -3.94 -0.92 16.43
C ILE A 81 -3.76 -2.03 15.39
N VAL A 82 -2.57 -2.09 14.77
CA VAL A 82 -2.26 -3.09 13.74
C VAL A 82 -2.29 -4.50 14.31
N ASN A 83 -1.74 -4.72 15.50
CA ASN A 83 -1.78 -6.00 16.18
C ASN A 83 -3.21 -6.41 16.55
N GLU A 84 -4.00 -5.47 17.06
CA GLU A 84 -5.39 -5.72 17.47
C GLU A 84 -6.26 -6.17 16.29
N TYR A 85 -6.29 -5.40 15.20
CA TYR A 85 -7.11 -5.80 14.05
C TYR A 85 -6.57 -7.08 13.41
N SER A 86 -5.26 -7.31 13.43
CA SER A 86 -4.64 -8.50 12.85
C SER A 86 -5.07 -9.78 13.57
N GLU A 87 -5.13 -9.74 14.90
CA GLU A 87 -5.63 -10.84 15.72
C GLU A 87 -7.14 -11.07 15.54
N PHE A 88 -7.93 -9.99 15.41
CA PHE A 88 -9.33 -10.08 15.06
C PHE A 88 -9.53 -10.74 13.68
N MET A 89 -8.82 -10.26 12.65
CA MET A 89 -8.93 -10.76 11.28
C MET A 89 -8.55 -12.23 11.14
N LYS A 90 -7.59 -12.69 11.94
CA LYS A 90 -7.19 -14.09 11.99
C LYS A 90 -8.28 -15.03 12.52
N LYS A 91 -9.11 -14.55 13.46
CA LYS A 91 -10.13 -15.35 14.17
C LYS A 91 -11.53 -15.21 13.58
N THR A 92 -11.81 -14.07 12.96
CA THR A 92 -13.15 -13.77 12.46
C THR A 92 -13.50 -14.57 11.20
N ASN A 93 -14.74 -15.06 11.14
CA ASN A 93 -15.26 -15.78 9.99
C ASN A 93 -15.84 -14.85 8.91
N LEU A 94 -15.52 -13.55 8.93
CA LEU A 94 -15.80 -12.67 7.79
C LEU A 94 -15.15 -13.25 6.54
N LYS A 95 -15.87 -13.27 5.42
CA LYS A 95 -15.29 -13.67 4.13
C LYS A 95 -14.32 -12.61 3.67
N LYS A 96 -13.20 -13.04 3.09
CA LYS A 96 -12.09 -12.17 2.68
C LYS A 96 -11.64 -12.54 1.27
N LEU A 97 -11.51 -11.55 0.40
CA LEU A 97 -10.76 -11.68 -0.85
C LEU A 97 -9.39 -11.04 -0.65
N PHE A 98 -8.34 -11.86 -0.62
CA PHE A 98 -6.97 -11.37 -0.56
C PHE A 98 -6.38 -11.31 -1.97
N ILE A 99 -6.24 -10.09 -2.49
CA ILE A 99 -5.57 -9.84 -3.77
C ILE A 99 -4.08 -9.65 -3.50
N ASN A 100 -3.33 -10.73 -3.68
CA ASN A 100 -1.87 -10.75 -3.63
C ASN A 100 -1.27 -10.26 -4.96
N ALA A 101 0.00 -9.84 -4.93
CA ALA A 101 0.70 -9.36 -6.11
C ALA A 101 2.04 -10.07 -6.32
N ASP A 102 2.41 -10.25 -7.58
CA ASP A 102 3.72 -10.73 -8.02
C ASP A 102 4.34 -9.74 -9.03
N PRO A 103 5.56 -9.21 -8.79
CA PRO A 103 6.48 -9.52 -7.69
C PRO A 103 6.07 -8.93 -6.33
N GLY A 104 5.07 -8.05 -6.28
CA GLY A 104 4.68 -7.33 -5.08
C GLY A 104 5.67 -6.23 -4.67
N SER A 105 5.39 -5.58 -3.54
CA SER A 105 6.25 -4.54 -2.95
C SER A 105 6.29 -4.70 -1.44
N ILE A 106 5.47 -3.96 -0.69
CA ILE A 106 5.54 -3.96 0.78
C ILE A 106 4.99 -5.24 1.42
N LEU A 107 3.91 -5.82 0.88
CA LEU A 107 3.24 -7.02 1.41
C LEU A 107 3.81 -8.30 0.79
N ILE A 108 5.05 -8.62 1.16
CA ILE A 108 5.74 -9.86 0.80
C ILE A 108 6.39 -10.47 2.05
N GLY A 109 6.92 -11.69 1.95
CA GLY A 109 7.61 -12.35 3.06
C GLY A 109 6.69 -12.60 4.26
N SER A 110 7.20 -12.44 5.48
CA SER A 110 6.53 -12.86 6.72
C SER A 110 5.14 -12.24 6.93
N GLN A 111 4.95 -10.97 6.57
CA GLN A 111 3.65 -10.29 6.66
C GLN A 111 2.62 -10.88 5.69
N ARG A 112 3.04 -11.28 4.49
CA ARG A 112 2.16 -11.99 3.55
C ARG A 112 1.77 -13.36 4.08
N GLU A 113 2.75 -14.12 4.60
CA GLU A 113 2.47 -15.43 5.19
C GLU A 113 1.57 -15.32 6.44
N PHE A 114 1.70 -14.23 7.20
CA PHE A 114 0.77 -13.94 8.29
C PHE A 114 -0.66 -13.68 7.78
N CYS A 115 -0.86 -12.87 6.74
CA CYS A 115 -2.17 -12.66 6.12
C CYS A 115 -2.80 -13.98 5.60
N ARG A 116 -1.99 -14.89 5.06
CA ARG A 116 -2.43 -16.22 4.61
C ARG A 116 -2.89 -17.15 5.73
N SER A 117 -2.53 -16.85 6.98
CA SER A 117 -3.03 -17.60 8.14
C SER A 117 -4.47 -17.24 8.53
N TRP A 118 -5.06 -16.20 7.93
CA TRP A 118 -6.42 -15.77 8.26
C TRP A 118 -7.47 -16.72 7.66
N ILE A 119 -8.46 -17.11 8.47
CA ILE A 119 -9.51 -18.04 8.05
C ILE A 119 -10.50 -17.39 7.06
N ASN A 120 -11.27 -18.21 6.35
CA ASN A 120 -12.32 -17.77 5.41
C ASN A 120 -11.83 -16.73 4.38
N GLN A 121 -10.69 -17.02 3.77
CA GLN A 121 -10.00 -16.18 2.80
C GLN A 121 -9.89 -16.91 1.46
N LYS A 122 -10.27 -16.25 0.37
CA LYS A 122 -9.89 -16.61 -1.00
C LYS A 122 -8.68 -15.74 -1.38
N GLU A 123 -7.57 -16.36 -1.74
CA GLU A 123 -6.40 -15.65 -2.28
C GLU A 123 -6.41 -15.74 -3.80
N VAL A 124 -6.11 -14.62 -4.45
CA VAL A 124 -5.85 -14.51 -5.89
C VAL A 124 -4.55 -13.73 -6.06
N THR A 125 -3.76 -14.03 -7.09
CA THR A 125 -2.52 -13.31 -7.36
C THR A 125 -2.60 -12.65 -8.72
N VAL A 126 -2.36 -11.34 -8.75
CA VAL A 126 -2.29 -10.54 -9.98
C VAL A 126 -0.86 -10.03 -10.20
N LYS A 127 -0.56 -9.60 -11.41
CA LYS A 127 0.72 -8.94 -11.69
C LYS A 127 0.73 -7.53 -11.08
N GLY A 128 1.79 -7.17 -10.38
CA GLY A 128 1.92 -5.80 -9.86
C GLY A 128 2.97 -5.62 -8.77
N LYS A 129 3.24 -4.36 -8.44
CA LYS A 129 4.11 -3.96 -7.32
C LYS A 129 3.28 -3.50 -6.11
N HIS A 130 3.15 -2.20 -5.88
CA HIS A 130 2.41 -1.64 -4.73
C HIS A 130 1.02 -1.14 -5.14
N PHE A 131 0.95 -0.36 -6.22
CA PHE A 131 -0.31 0.16 -6.77
C PHE A 131 -0.83 -0.80 -7.83
N ILE A 132 -1.25 -1.99 -7.38
CA ILE A 132 -1.64 -3.12 -8.22
C ILE A 132 -2.86 -2.80 -9.11
N GLN A 133 -3.64 -1.79 -8.73
CA GLN A 133 -4.75 -1.27 -9.51
C GLN A 133 -4.30 -0.64 -10.83
N GLU A 134 -3.06 -0.16 -10.90
CA GLU A 134 -2.51 0.39 -12.13
C GLU A 134 -1.95 -0.71 -13.04
N ASP A 135 -1.50 -1.83 -12.48
CA ASP A 135 -0.88 -2.90 -13.25
C ASP A 135 -1.89 -3.95 -13.75
N SER A 136 -2.89 -4.29 -12.93
CA SER A 136 -3.89 -5.33 -13.21
C SER A 136 -5.33 -4.92 -12.82
N PRO A 137 -5.85 -3.77 -13.29
CA PRO A 137 -7.21 -3.32 -12.93
C PRO A 137 -8.31 -4.29 -13.35
N GLU A 138 -8.21 -4.88 -14.54
CA GLU A 138 -9.23 -5.80 -15.09
C GLU A 138 -9.27 -7.10 -14.28
N GLU A 139 -8.11 -7.75 -14.05
CA GLU A 139 -8.03 -8.97 -13.25
C GLU A 139 -8.56 -8.76 -11.82
N ILE A 140 -8.25 -7.62 -11.20
CA ILE A 140 -8.76 -7.24 -9.88
C ILE A 140 -10.30 -7.11 -9.92
N SER A 141 -10.83 -6.42 -10.92
CA SER A 141 -12.28 -6.22 -11.09
C SER A 141 -13.00 -7.55 -11.29
N ASP A 142 -12.48 -8.43 -12.14
CA ASP A 142 -13.07 -9.73 -12.41
C ASP A 142 -13.12 -10.60 -11.16
N GLU A 143 -12.03 -10.65 -10.37
CA GLU A 143 -12.01 -11.42 -9.13
C GLU A 143 -12.94 -10.86 -8.05
N ILE A 144 -13.08 -9.53 -7.98
CA ILE A 144 -14.07 -8.89 -7.10
C ILE A 144 -15.50 -9.28 -7.51
N ASN A 145 -15.83 -9.19 -8.80
CA ASN A 145 -17.17 -9.55 -9.31
C ASN A 145 -17.48 -11.02 -9.05
N LEU A 146 -16.54 -11.92 -9.36
CA LEU A 146 -16.69 -13.36 -9.08
C LEU A 146 -16.89 -13.63 -7.59
N TRP A 147 -16.17 -12.91 -6.72
CA TRP A 147 -16.30 -13.07 -5.28
C TRP A 147 -17.66 -12.59 -4.76
N ILE A 148 -18.16 -11.45 -5.24
CA ILE A 148 -19.49 -10.92 -4.88
C ILE A 148 -20.61 -11.84 -5.39
N ASP A 149 -20.52 -12.35 -6.62
CA ASP A 149 -21.55 -13.21 -7.20
C ASP A 149 -21.68 -14.56 -6.48
N GLN A 150 -20.60 -15.04 -5.87
CA GLN A 150 -20.60 -16.23 -5.03
C GLN A 150 -21.28 -16.01 -3.67
N GLU A 151 -21.48 -14.75 -3.24
CA GLU A 151 -22.25 -14.42 -2.02
C GLU A 151 -23.76 -14.40 -2.26
N LEU A 152 -24.19 -14.10 -3.49
CA LEU A 152 -25.60 -13.93 -3.84
C LEU A 152 -26.30 -15.25 -4.20
N LYS A 153 -25.57 -16.36 -4.26
CA LYS A 153 -26.07 -17.72 -4.53
C LYS A 153 -26.08 -18.55 -3.26
#